data_AF-A0A966TAC9-F1
#
_entry.id   AF-A0A966TAC9-F1
#
_cell.length_a   1.000
_cell.length_b   1.000
_cell.length_c   1.000
_cell.angle_alpha   90.00
_cell.angle_beta   90.00
_cell.angle_gamma   90.00
#
_symmetry.space_group_name_H-M   'P 1'
#
loop_
_entity.id
_entity.type
_entity.pdbx_description
1 polymer ?
#
loop_
_entity_poly.entity_id
_entity_poly.type
_entity_poly.pdbx_seq_one_letter_code
_entity_poly.pdbx_strand_id
1 'polypeptide(L)'
;MNDLDYKLTLRCLFETWQSMTALGETLTETEWKTPTACPGWSVQDNFSHIIGTERALGGLGGTTHKATDLQHVKNPIGEMNEHEVDSRRHLSGSQVLNEFKEIAALRKTFFDSAPESYFTDEAMTPIGKAPMAVFLSIRAMDSWVHEQDIRRAINKPGNQGSLCAELSVDRLIRTLPMVIGKRAKAPEGSVSIVTITGPVQRKIVITVKDGRAAIVENSNSAPTVEIDFDSNTFIELATGRATSGELRKKIKLSGDTALGELVVGALNMMI
;
A
#
# COMPACT_ATOMS: atom_id res chain seq x y z
N MET A 1 -8.53 5.37 -11.13
CA MET A 1 -7.74 6.62 -11.12
C MET A 1 -6.59 6.51 -12.11
N ASN A 2 -6.21 7.60 -12.79
CA ASN A 2 -5.09 7.60 -13.75
C ASN A 2 -3.78 7.89 -13.03
N ASP A 3 -2.86 6.92 -12.97
CA ASP A 3 -1.54 7.04 -12.34
C ASP A 3 -0.61 8.07 -13.04
N LEU A 4 -1.02 8.65 -14.17
CA LEU A 4 -0.32 9.74 -14.86
C LEU A 4 -0.77 11.13 -14.37
N ASP A 5 -1.86 11.24 -13.61
CA ASP A 5 -2.28 12.51 -13.00
C ASP A 5 -1.42 12.79 -11.76
N TYR A 6 -0.24 13.35 -12.00
CA TYR A 6 0.72 13.66 -10.94
C TYR A 6 0.17 14.70 -9.95
N LYS A 7 -0.72 15.61 -10.39
CA LYS A 7 -1.30 16.63 -9.50
C LYS A 7 -2.22 15.98 -8.47
N LEU A 8 -3.06 15.04 -8.92
CA LEU A 8 -3.90 14.25 -8.02
C LEU A 8 -3.05 13.40 -7.07
N THR A 9 -1.98 12.80 -7.59
CA THR A 9 -1.02 12.00 -6.82
C THR A 9 -0.31 12.81 -5.73
N LEU A 10 0.16 14.03 -6.05
CA LEU A 10 0.77 14.92 -5.07
C LEU A 10 -0.24 15.35 -4.00
N ARG A 11 -1.49 15.61 -4.40
CA ARG A 11 -2.57 15.91 -3.44
C ARG A 11 -2.78 14.76 -2.46
N CYS A 12 -2.87 13.52 -2.95
CA CYS A 12 -2.93 12.32 -2.10
C CYS A 12 -1.78 12.29 -1.10
N LEU A 13 -0.54 12.42 -1.60
CA LEU A 13 0.67 12.31 -0.79
C LEU A 13 0.71 13.38 0.31
N PHE A 14 0.39 14.63 -0.01
CA PHE A 14 0.39 15.73 0.96
C PHE A 14 -0.73 15.59 2.00
N GLU A 15 -1.94 15.20 1.60
CA GLU A 15 -3.04 14.93 2.54
C GLU A 15 -2.66 13.79 3.51
N THR A 16 -2.01 12.73 3.01
CA THR A 16 -1.50 11.63 3.84
C THR A 16 -0.43 12.09 4.81
N TRP A 17 0.59 12.83 4.36
CA TRP A 17 1.64 13.33 5.27
C TRP A 17 1.10 14.31 6.32
N GLN A 18 0.15 15.16 5.94
CA GLN A 18 -0.53 16.04 6.90
C GLN A 18 -1.27 15.23 7.95
N SER A 19 -1.97 14.17 7.56
CA SER A 19 -2.70 13.32 8.49
C SER A 19 -1.78 12.49 9.40
N MET A 20 -0.68 11.95 8.86
CA MET A 20 0.36 11.30 9.64
C MET A 20 0.98 12.26 10.65
N THR A 21 1.23 13.51 10.25
CA THR A 21 1.74 14.56 11.14
C THR A 21 0.76 14.81 12.29
N ALA A 22 -0.52 15.06 11.98
CA ALA A 22 -1.55 15.30 12.97
C ALA A 22 -1.76 14.09 13.89
N LEU A 23 -1.71 12.86 13.36
CA LEU A 23 -1.78 11.65 14.17
C LEU A 23 -0.60 11.55 15.12
N GLY A 24 0.63 11.74 14.61
CA GLY A 24 1.87 11.68 15.38
C GLY A 24 1.90 12.64 16.57
N GLU A 25 1.33 13.84 16.41
CA GLU A 25 1.22 14.84 17.49
C GLU A 25 0.34 14.38 18.66
N THR A 26 -0.53 13.39 18.46
CA THR A 26 -1.42 12.85 19.50
C THR A 26 -0.87 11.61 20.20
N LEU A 27 0.28 11.08 19.76
CA LEU A 27 0.79 9.81 20.23
C LEU A 27 1.64 9.97 21.49
N THR A 28 1.41 9.10 22.46
CA THR A 28 2.30 8.88 23.60
C THR A 28 3.55 8.11 23.15
N GLU A 29 4.64 8.21 23.91
CA GLU A 29 5.86 7.43 23.62
C GLU A 29 5.59 5.92 23.61
N THR A 30 4.69 5.43 24.48
CA THR A 30 4.27 4.03 24.46
C THR A 30 3.60 3.65 23.14
N GLU A 31 2.69 4.49 22.63
CA GLU A 31 2.04 4.26 21.33
C GLU A 31 3.03 4.28 20.16
N TRP A 32 4.05 5.13 20.21
CA TRP A 32 5.14 5.16 19.23
C TRP A 32 5.92 3.84 19.16
N LYS A 33 6.05 3.14 20.29
CA LYS A 33 6.76 1.85 20.37
C LYS A 33 5.84 0.64 20.18
N THR A 34 4.55 0.83 19.92
CA THR A 34 3.60 -0.27 19.68
C THR A 34 3.94 -1.01 18.38
N PRO A 35 4.05 -2.36 18.40
CA PRO A 35 4.24 -3.17 17.20
C PRO A 35 3.07 -3.03 16.21
N THR A 36 3.38 -3.06 14.92
CA THR A 36 2.38 -3.07 13.84
C THR A 36 2.29 -4.45 13.19
N ALA A 37 1.39 -4.58 12.21
CA ALA A 37 1.30 -5.78 11.38
C ALA A 37 2.46 -5.92 10.37
N CYS A 38 3.32 -4.90 10.21
CA CYS A 38 4.60 -5.05 9.54
C CYS A 38 5.57 -5.82 10.46
N PRO A 39 6.05 -7.01 10.07
CA PRO A 39 6.91 -7.80 10.94
C PRO A 39 8.15 -7.03 11.38
N GLY A 40 8.40 -7.00 12.69
CA GLY A 40 9.54 -6.30 13.29
C GLY A 40 9.40 -4.77 13.39
N TRP A 41 8.30 -4.18 12.91
CA TRP A 41 8.14 -2.73 12.86
C TRP A 41 7.12 -2.23 13.87
N SER A 42 7.54 -1.25 14.66
CA SER A 42 6.69 -0.41 15.51
C SER A 42 6.07 0.76 14.73
N VAL A 43 5.15 1.49 15.36
CA VAL A 43 4.60 2.75 14.82
C VAL A 43 5.73 3.71 14.40
N GLN A 44 6.76 3.86 15.22
CA GLN A 44 7.94 4.67 14.91
C GLN A 44 8.68 4.20 13.65
N ASP A 45 8.75 2.89 13.44
CA ASP A 45 9.44 2.30 12.30
C ASP A 45 8.71 2.62 10.99
N ASN A 46 7.37 2.64 10.99
CA ASN A 46 6.60 3.10 9.83
C ASN A 46 6.90 4.56 9.46
N PHE A 47 7.00 5.47 10.44
CA PHE A 47 7.44 6.85 10.17
C PHE A 47 8.88 6.89 9.65
N SER A 48 9.78 6.13 10.29
CA SER A 48 11.21 6.07 9.94
C SER A 48 11.44 5.60 8.51
N HIS A 49 10.65 4.62 8.03
CA HIS A 49 10.66 4.16 6.64
C HIS A 49 10.28 5.27 5.65
N ILE A 50 9.20 6.02 5.93
CA ILE A 50 8.79 7.12 5.06
C ILE A 50 9.86 8.22 5.04
N ILE A 51 10.43 8.57 6.20
CA ILE A 51 11.54 9.50 6.30
C ILE A 51 12.71 9.05 5.44
N GLY A 52 13.19 7.81 5.62
CA GLY A 52 14.34 7.27 4.89
C GLY A 52 14.14 7.33 3.38
N THR A 53 12.96 6.90 2.90
CA THR A 53 12.66 6.92 1.48
C THR A 53 12.62 8.35 0.92
N GLU A 54 11.93 9.27 1.61
CA GLU A 54 11.81 10.65 1.13
C GLU A 54 13.13 11.43 1.23
N ARG A 55 13.99 11.13 2.20
CA ARG A 55 15.36 11.67 2.25
C ARG A 55 16.17 11.26 1.04
N ALA A 56 16.17 9.97 0.71
CA ALA A 56 16.89 9.46 -0.44
C ALA A 56 16.37 10.09 -1.74
N LEU A 57 15.05 10.14 -1.94
CA LEU A 57 14.42 10.78 -3.12
C LEU A 57 14.59 12.30 -3.14
N GLY A 58 14.79 12.93 -1.98
CA GLY A 58 15.12 14.34 -1.84
C GLY A 58 16.60 14.66 -2.07
N GLY A 59 17.44 13.67 -2.38
CA GLY A 59 18.87 13.86 -2.63
C GLY A 59 19.72 14.02 -1.37
N LEU A 60 19.16 13.77 -0.18
CA LEU A 60 19.89 13.80 1.09
C LEU A 60 20.67 12.50 1.38
N GLY A 61 20.52 11.51 0.49
CA GLY A 61 21.11 10.18 0.64
C GLY A 61 20.38 9.31 1.67
N GLY A 62 20.71 8.02 1.66
CA GLY A 62 20.28 7.07 2.67
C GLY A 62 21.25 7.01 3.86
N THR A 63 20.83 6.30 4.91
CA THR A 63 21.65 6.06 6.09
C THR A 63 22.88 5.20 5.78
N THR A 64 23.99 5.48 6.48
CA THR A 64 25.16 4.58 6.49
C THR A 64 25.05 3.51 7.56
N HIS A 65 24.04 3.60 8.43
CA HIS A 65 23.77 2.62 9.49
C HIS A 65 23.46 1.24 8.89
N LYS A 66 23.82 0.19 9.62
CA LYS A 66 23.56 -1.20 9.26
C LYS A 66 22.86 -1.89 10.41
N ALA A 67 21.58 -2.20 10.21
CA ALA A 67 20.77 -2.96 11.15
C ALA A 67 21.41 -4.33 11.42
N THR A 68 21.38 -4.76 12.67
CA THR A 68 21.97 -6.02 13.11
C THR A 68 20.97 -7.16 13.19
N ASP A 69 19.69 -6.87 13.43
CA ASP A 69 18.59 -7.85 13.38
C ASP A 69 17.87 -7.77 12.03
N LEU A 70 17.91 -8.87 11.28
CA LEU A 70 17.32 -9.00 9.95
C LEU A 70 16.40 -10.24 9.87
N GLN A 71 15.97 -10.83 11.00
CA GLN A 71 15.25 -12.12 11.01
C GLN A 71 13.95 -12.09 10.18
N HIS A 72 13.26 -10.95 10.17
CA HIS A 72 12.02 -10.75 9.41
C HIS A 72 12.25 -10.36 7.95
N VAL A 73 13.46 -9.92 7.58
CA VAL A 73 13.78 -9.47 6.22
C VAL A 73 13.81 -10.64 5.24
N LYS A 74 13.16 -10.48 4.07
CA LYS A 74 13.02 -11.53 3.06
C LYS A 74 13.69 -11.22 1.72
N ASN A 75 14.11 -9.98 1.50
CA ASN A 75 14.66 -9.53 0.23
C ASN A 75 15.60 -8.30 0.42
N PRO A 76 16.45 -7.97 -0.58
CA PRO A 76 17.41 -6.87 -0.47
C PRO A 76 16.78 -5.47 -0.28
N ILE A 77 15.56 -5.25 -0.79
CA ILE A 77 14.84 -3.98 -0.57
C ILE A 77 14.43 -3.87 0.90
N GLY A 78 13.95 -4.97 1.49
CA GLY A 78 13.63 -5.06 2.91
C GLY A 78 14.85 -4.81 3.79
N GLU A 79 16.04 -5.28 3.40
CA GLU A 79 17.29 -5.00 4.13
C GLU A 79 17.64 -3.51 4.12
N MET A 80 17.51 -2.85 2.97
CA MET A 80 17.72 -1.40 2.85
C MET A 80 16.72 -0.61 3.72
N ASN A 81 15.44 -1.00 3.70
CA ASN A 81 14.42 -0.37 4.55
C ASN A 81 14.73 -0.59 6.04
N GLU A 82 15.18 -1.79 6.41
CA GLU A 82 15.50 -2.12 7.80
C GLU A 82 16.68 -1.28 8.32
N HIS A 83 17.68 -0.99 7.48
CA HIS A 83 18.76 -0.07 7.85
C HIS A 83 18.23 1.35 8.17
N GLU A 84 17.35 1.89 7.32
CA GLU A 84 16.74 3.21 7.54
C GLU A 84 15.91 3.27 8.82
N VAL A 85 15.11 2.23 9.04
CA VAL A 85 14.25 2.08 10.21
C VAL A 85 15.09 1.97 11.49
N ASP A 86 16.03 1.03 11.53
CA ASP A 86 16.84 0.74 12.71
C ASP A 86 17.68 1.96 13.13
N SER A 87 18.13 2.77 12.14
CA SER A 87 18.91 3.98 12.40
C SER A 87 18.19 5.01 13.30
N ARG A 88 16.86 4.93 13.41
CA ARG A 88 16.02 5.86 14.20
C ARG A 88 15.42 5.23 15.46
N ARG A 89 15.57 3.92 15.70
CA ARG A 89 14.94 3.23 16.85
C ARG A 89 15.36 3.78 18.22
N HIS A 90 16.59 4.28 18.31
CA HIS A 90 17.15 4.88 19.54
C HIS A 90 16.56 6.25 19.89
N LEU A 91 15.84 6.88 18.96
CA LEU A 91 15.19 8.19 19.16
C LEU A 91 13.83 8.04 19.85
N SER A 92 13.36 9.12 20.48
CA SER A 92 11.97 9.23 20.91
C SER A 92 11.03 9.42 19.72
N GLY A 93 9.75 9.09 19.89
CA GLY A 93 8.74 9.31 18.86
C GLY A 93 8.63 10.78 18.44
N SER A 94 8.77 11.71 19.39
CA SER A 94 8.76 13.15 19.11
C SER A 94 9.95 13.61 18.26
N GLN A 95 11.14 13.04 18.43
CA GLN A 95 12.30 13.33 17.59
C GLN A 95 12.08 12.82 16.16
N VAL A 96 11.55 11.61 16.00
CA VAL A 96 11.20 11.05 14.69
C VAL A 96 10.11 11.87 14.00
N LEU A 97 9.09 12.31 14.73
CA LEU A 97 8.04 13.18 14.18
C LEU A 97 8.58 14.52 13.71
N ASN A 98 9.52 15.12 14.43
CA ASN A 98 10.15 16.38 14.02
C ASN A 98 10.92 16.19 12.70
N GLU A 99 11.73 15.13 12.58
CA GLU A 99 12.42 14.83 11.31
C GLU A 99 11.40 14.57 10.18
N PHE A 100 10.32 13.83 10.44
CA PHE A 100 9.25 13.62 9.46
C PHE A 100 8.67 14.93 8.93
N LYS A 101 8.36 15.89 9.83
CA LYS A 101 7.85 17.21 9.45
C LYS A 101 8.83 17.99 8.58
N GLU A 102 10.11 17.98 8.93
CA GLU A 102 11.18 18.64 8.16
C GLU A 102 11.30 18.05 6.76
N ILE A 103 11.36 16.73 6.65
CA ILE A 103 11.46 16.04 5.35
C ILE A 103 10.20 16.26 4.51
N ALA A 104 9.01 16.12 5.09
CA ALA A 104 7.76 16.37 4.38
C ALA A 104 7.69 17.81 3.83
N ALA A 105 8.13 18.80 4.62
CA ALA A 105 8.18 20.20 4.19
C ALA A 105 9.17 20.40 3.02
N LEU A 106 10.39 19.87 3.13
CA LEU A 106 11.41 19.95 2.07
C LEU A 106 10.92 19.31 0.77
N ARG A 107 10.31 18.12 0.85
CA ARG A 107 9.74 17.44 -0.31
C ARG A 107 8.61 18.22 -0.94
N LYS A 108 7.71 18.78 -0.12
CA LYS A 108 6.63 19.62 -0.62
C LYS A 108 7.17 20.85 -1.37
N THR A 109 8.13 21.57 -0.79
CA THR A 109 8.75 22.74 -1.45
C THR A 109 9.41 22.36 -2.78
N PHE A 110 10.08 21.21 -2.83
CA PHE A 110 10.63 20.69 -4.08
C PHE A 110 9.52 20.44 -5.12
N PHE A 111 8.46 19.71 -4.77
CA PHE A 111 7.38 19.41 -5.71
C PHE A 111 6.61 20.65 -6.17
N ASP A 112 6.41 21.65 -5.29
CA ASP A 112 5.74 22.91 -5.65
C ASP A 112 6.55 23.74 -6.68
N SER A 113 7.87 23.52 -6.76
CA SER A 113 8.78 24.24 -7.67
C SER A 113 9.29 23.40 -8.85
N ALA A 114 9.04 22.09 -8.84
CA ALA A 114 9.49 21.18 -9.89
C ALA A 114 8.79 21.47 -11.23
N PRO A 115 9.50 21.46 -12.36
CA PRO A 115 8.89 21.61 -13.67
C PRO A 115 8.00 20.41 -13.99
N GLU A 116 6.98 20.59 -14.84
CA GLU A 116 6.09 19.50 -15.25
C GLU A 116 6.86 18.29 -15.81
N SER A 117 7.96 18.53 -16.52
CA SER A 117 8.84 17.49 -17.07
C SER A 117 9.39 16.54 -16.00
N TYR A 118 9.62 17.00 -14.77
CA TYR A 118 10.04 16.12 -13.68
C TYR A 118 9.04 14.98 -13.44
N PHE A 119 7.75 15.25 -13.63
CA PHE A 119 6.68 14.28 -13.40
C PHE A 119 6.39 13.42 -14.62
N THR A 120 6.52 13.99 -15.83
CA THR A 120 6.13 13.33 -17.08
C THR A 120 7.25 12.55 -17.74
N ASP A 121 8.51 12.91 -17.50
CA ASP A 121 9.66 12.25 -18.12
C ASP A 121 9.87 10.84 -17.56
N GLU A 122 10.36 9.94 -18.41
CA GLU A 122 10.66 8.57 -18.01
C GLU A 122 11.87 8.49 -17.09
N ALA A 123 11.70 7.81 -15.96
CA ALA A 123 12.76 7.47 -15.03
C ALA A 123 12.84 5.95 -14.85
N MET A 124 13.97 5.48 -14.33
CA MET A 124 14.05 4.11 -13.81
C MET A 124 13.30 4.05 -12.47
N THR A 125 12.24 3.23 -12.41
CA THR A 125 11.42 3.03 -11.21
C THR A 125 11.53 1.58 -10.73
N PRO A 126 11.07 1.25 -9.50
CA PRO A 126 11.03 -0.14 -9.03
C PRO A 126 10.18 -1.09 -9.88
N ILE A 127 9.28 -0.56 -10.71
CA ILE A 127 8.44 -1.34 -11.64
C ILE A 127 8.95 -1.28 -13.09
N GLY A 128 10.17 -0.78 -13.32
CA GLY A 128 10.77 -0.59 -14.64
C GLY A 128 10.79 0.86 -15.11
N LYS A 129 11.10 1.08 -16.39
CA LYS A 129 11.10 2.42 -16.99
C LYS A 129 9.67 2.94 -17.11
N ALA A 130 9.37 4.07 -16.49
CA ALA A 130 8.04 4.69 -16.49
C ALA A 130 8.14 6.19 -16.16
N PRO A 131 7.12 6.99 -16.47
CA PRO A 131 7.04 8.37 -16.00
C PRO A 131 7.17 8.46 -14.47
N MET A 132 7.85 9.48 -13.97
CA MET A 132 8.01 9.71 -12.52
C MET A 132 6.65 9.77 -11.79
N ALA A 133 5.59 10.27 -12.43
CA ALA A 133 4.23 10.26 -11.90
C ALA A 133 3.77 8.87 -11.45
N VAL A 134 4.11 7.82 -12.22
CA VAL A 134 3.77 6.43 -11.88
C VAL A 134 4.52 5.96 -10.63
N PHE A 135 5.77 6.41 -10.45
CA PHE A 135 6.50 6.10 -9.23
C PHE A 135 5.94 6.86 -8.03
N LEU A 136 5.58 8.14 -8.19
CA LEU A 136 4.94 8.91 -7.13
C LEU A 136 3.58 8.32 -6.73
N SER A 137 2.83 7.69 -7.64
CA SER A 137 1.58 7.01 -7.28
C SER A 137 1.83 5.81 -6.37
N ILE A 138 2.96 5.10 -6.56
CA ILE A 138 3.42 4.06 -5.64
C ILE A 138 3.80 4.67 -4.29
N ARG A 139 4.50 5.81 -4.27
CA ARG A 139 4.89 6.48 -3.02
C ARG A 139 3.69 6.98 -2.21
N ALA A 140 2.67 7.50 -2.88
CA ALA A 140 1.42 7.89 -2.25
C ALA A 140 0.73 6.69 -1.61
N MET A 141 0.57 5.59 -2.35
CA MET A 141 0.04 4.34 -1.82
C MET A 141 0.85 3.83 -0.62
N ASP A 142 2.19 3.79 -0.73
CA ASP A 142 3.10 3.33 0.34
C ASP A 142 2.93 4.15 1.63
N SER A 143 2.91 5.49 1.50
CA SER A 143 2.68 6.39 2.65
C SER A 143 1.32 6.14 3.30
N TRP A 144 0.26 5.99 2.50
CA TRP A 144 -1.08 5.78 3.04
C TRP A 144 -1.25 4.40 3.67
N VAL A 145 -0.69 3.33 3.07
CA VAL A 145 -0.71 1.99 3.67
C VAL A 145 -0.01 2.01 5.03
N HIS A 146 1.14 2.67 5.14
CA HIS A 146 1.84 2.79 6.41
C HIS A 146 1.12 3.69 7.43
N GLU A 147 0.39 4.72 6.99
CA GLU A 147 -0.56 5.42 7.87
C GLU A 147 -1.61 4.44 8.43
N GLN A 148 -2.18 3.56 7.59
CA GLN A 148 -3.15 2.55 8.03
C GLN A 148 -2.52 1.47 8.93
N ASP A 149 -1.26 1.10 8.73
CA ASP A 149 -0.51 0.22 9.63
C ASP A 149 -0.43 0.83 11.05
N ILE A 150 -0.06 2.10 11.13
CA ILE A 150 0.02 2.85 12.40
C ILE A 150 -1.35 2.91 13.07
N ARG A 151 -2.37 3.38 12.33
CA ARG A 151 -3.73 3.57 12.86
C ARG A 151 -4.34 2.28 13.40
N ARG A 152 -4.12 1.14 12.72
CA ARG A 152 -4.58 -0.16 13.20
C ARG A 152 -3.86 -0.60 14.46
N ALA A 153 -2.54 -0.44 14.53
CA ALA A 153 -1.74 -0.84 15.68
C ALA A 153 -2.18 -0.16 16.99
N ILE A 154 -2.58 1.11 16.92
CA ILE A 154 -3.02 1.92 18.07
C ILE A 154 -4.54 2.11 18.15
N ASN A 155 -5.30 1.43 17.29
CA ASN A 155 -6.77 1.51 17.23
C ASN A 155 -7.33 2.94 17.10
N LYS A 156 -6.70 3.78 16.25
CA LYS A 156 -7.12 5.16 15.95
C LYS A 156 -7.56 5.29 14.47
N PRO A 157 -8.83 5.04 14.12
CA PRO A 157 -9.30 5.08 12.74
C PRO A 157 -9.15 6.47 12.11
N GLY A 158 -9.05 6.53 10.79
CA GLY A 158 -8.92 7.76 10.00
C GLY A 158 -8.39 7.50 8.60
N ASN A 159 -8.73 8.38 7.66
CA ASN A 159 -8.25 8.35 6.27
C ASN A 159 -8.56 7.09 5.44
N GLN A 160 -9.43 6.19 5.92
CA GLN A 160 -9.76 4.94 5.22
C GLN A 160 -10.59 5.15 3.94
N GLY A 161 -11.26 6.31 3.82
CA GLY A 161 -11.96 6.76 2.60
C GLY A 161 -11.36 8.03 2.00
N SER A 162 -10.07 8.29 2.24
CA SER A 162 -9.37 9.45 1.67
C SER A 162 -9.15 9.30 0.17
N LEU A 163 -8.72 10.37 -0.50
CA LEU A 163 -8.32 10.29 -1.91
C LEU A 163 -7.21 9.25 -2.13
N CYS A 164 -6.25 9.16 -1.21
CA CYS A 164 -5.18 8.17 -1.32
C CYS A 164 -5.68 6.74 -1.11
N ALA A 165 -6.75 6.54 -0.35
CA ALA A 165 -7.42 5.24 -0.24
C ALA A 165 -8.01 4.80 -1.59
N GLU A 166 -8.73 5.71 -2.28
CA GLU A 166 -9.27 5.48 -3.62
C GLU A 166 -8.16 5.14 -4.63
N LEU A 167 -7.06 5.91 -4.61
CA LEU A 167 -5.88 5.66 -5.46
C LEU A 167 -5.25 4.29 -5.18
N SER A 168 -5.07 3.95 -3.90
CA SER A 168 -4.42 2.71 -3.46
C SER A 168 -5.25 1.47 -3.83
N VAL A 169 -6.56 1.52 -3.61
CA VAL A 169 -7.49 0.44 -3.99
C VAL A 169 -7.50 0.24 -5.50
N ASP A 170 -7.62 1.31 -6.28
CA ASP A 170 -7.60 1.25 -7.75
C ASP A 170 -6.28 0.65 -8.27
N ARG A 171 -5.17 0.98 -7.62
CA ARG A 171 -3.85 0.45 -7.99
C ARG A 171 -3.76 -1.05 -7.78
N LEU A 172 -4.18 -1.54 -6.62
CA LEU A 172 -4.12 -2.96 -6.27
C LEU A 172 -5.13 -3.80 -7.08
N ILE A 173 -6.30 -3.25 -7.41
CA ILE A 173 -7.29 -3.91 -8.27
C ILE A 173 -6.70 -4.36 -9.61
N ARG A 174 -5.80 -3.56 -10.20
CA ARG A 174 -5.17 -3.89 -11.50
C ARG A 174 -4.34 -5.17 -11.46
N THR A 175 -3.98 -5.65 -10.27
CA THR A 175 -3.23 -6.90 -10.07
C THR A 175 -4.15 -8.12 -9.91
N LEU A 176 -5.45 -7.92 -9.66
CA LEU A 176 -6.43 -9.00 -9.47
C LEU A 176 -6.47 -10.02 -10.62
N PRO A 177 -6.37 -9.65 -11.92
CA PRO A 177 -6.31 -10.64 -12.99
C PRO A 177 -5.15 -11.63 -12.83
N MET A 178 -3.98 -11.17 -12.41
CA MET A 178 -2.84 -12.06 -12.16
C MET A 178 -3.10 -12.96 -10.94
N VAL A 179 -3.73 -12.43 -9.88
CA VAL A 179 -4.13 -13.25 -8.72
C VAL A 179 -5.10 -14.36 -9.14
N ILE A 180 -6.17 -14.01 -9.86
CA ILE A 180 -7.24 -14.93 -10.22
C ILE A 180 -6.78 -15.93 -11.29
N GLY A 181 -6.21 -15.44 -12.40
CA GLY A 181 -5.82 -16.30 -13.52
C GLY A 181 -4.56 -17.11 -13.27
N LYS A 182 -3.51 -16.50 -12.70
CA LYS A 182 -2.20 -17.15 -12.57
C LYS A 182 -2.00 -17.83 -11.23
N ARG A 183 -2.33 -17.17 -10.11
CA ARG A 183 -2.05 -17.72 -8.77
C ARG A 183 -3.14 -18.68 -8.31
N ALA A 184 -4.40 -18.28 -8.43
CA ALA A 184 -5.56 -19.12 -8.07
C ALA A 184 -5.98 -20.09 -9.19
N LYS A 185 -5.44 -19.91 -10.41
CA LYS A 185 -5.68 -20.79 -11.57
C LYS A 185 -7.17 -20.97 -11.89
N ALA A 186 -7.92 -19.87 -11.89
CA ALA A 186 -9.32 -19.88 -12.28
C ALA A 186 -9.50 -20.54 -13.66
N PRO A 187 -10.49 -21.44 -13.85
CA PRO A 187 -10.66 -22.19 -15.09
C PRO A 187 -10.97 -21.30 -16.31
N GLU A 188 -10.67 -21.79 -17.51
CA GLU A 188 -11.09 -21.16 -18.76
C GLU A 188 -12.62 -20.95 -18.79
N GLY A 189 -13.06 -19.78 -19.25
CA GLY A 189 -14.47 -19.39 -19.30
C GLY A 189 -15.08 -18.99 -17.94
N SER A 190 -14.33 -19.06 -16.85
CA SER A 190 -14.81 -18.64 -15.53
C SER A 190 -15.03 -17.14 -15.43
N VAL A 191 -15.98 -16.77 -14.59
CA VAL A 191 -16.29 -15.38 -14.23
C VAL A 191 -16.13 -15.23 -12.72
N SER A 192 -15.25 -14.35 -12.30
CA SER A 192 -15.08 -13.97 -10.89
C SER A 192 -15.61 -12.56 -10.67
N ILE A 193 -16.44 -12.37 -9.65
CA ILE A 193 -16.89 -11.05 -9.20
C ILE A 193 -16.24 -10.77 -7.85
N VAL A 194 -15.50 -9.67 -7.75
CA VAL A 194 -14.95 -9.17 -6.49
C VAL A 194 -15.69 -7.89 -6.12
N THR A 195 -16.40 -7.90 -5.00
CA THR A 195 -17.09 -6.73 -4.44
C THR A 195 -16.30 -6.21 -3.25
N ILE A 196 -15.83 -4.97 -3.36
CA ILE A 196 -15.21 -4.22 -2.29
C ILE A 196 -16.24 -3.23 -1.74
N THR A 197 -16.48 -3.29 -0.43
CA THR A 197 -17.46 -2.44 0.27
C THR A 197 -16.78 -1.51 1.28
N GLY A 198 -17.56 -0.77 2.08
CA GLY A 198 -17.05 0.10 3.12
C GLY A 198 -16.64 1.49 2.60
N PRO A 199 -15.58 2.10 3.16
CA PRO A 199 -15.17 3.47 2.83
C PRO A 199 -14.85 3.69 1.35
N VAL A 200 -14.17 2.74 0.71
CA VAL A 200 -13.95 2.70 -0.74
C VAL A 200 -14.71 1.52 -1.32
N GLN A 201 -15.55 1.77 -2.34
CA GLN A 201 -16.41 0.74 -2.93
C GLN A 201 -16.05 0.47 -4.38
N ARG A 202 -15.97 -0.80 -4.76
CA ARG A 202 -15.70 -1.24 -6.13
C ARG A 202 -16.42 -2.56 -6.42
N LYS A 203 -16.79 -2.76 -7.67
CA LYS A 203 -17.20 -4.06 -8.19
C LYS A 203 -16.34 -4.38 -9.40
N ILE A 204 -15.62 -5.49 -9.34
CA ILE A 204 -14.65 -5.89 -10.36
C ILE A 204 -15.12 -7.21 -10.95
N VAL A 205 -15.35 -7.23 -12.26
CA VAL A 205 -15.70 -8.45 -13.00
C VAL A 205 -14.46 -8.90 -13.76
N ILE A 206 -14.03 -10.15 -13.52
CA ILE A 206 -12.85 -10.73 -14.16
C ILE A 206 -13.27 -12.00 -14.89
N THR A 207 -12.88 -12.11 -16.16
CA THR A 207 -13.13 -13.30 -16.98
C THR A 207 -11.82 -13.93 -17.40
N VAL A 208 -11.77 -15.26 -17.47
CA VAL A 208 -10.65 -16.00 -18.05
C VAL A 208 -11.00 -16.39 -19.48
N LYS A 209 -10.23 -15.87 -20.44
CA LYS A 209 -10.36 -16.18 -21.86
C LYS A 209 -8.99 -16.40 -22.50
N ASP A 210 -8.87 -17.44 -23.32
CA ASP A 210 -7.62 -17.81 -24.00
C ASP A 210 -6.45 -17.97 -23.00
N GLY A 211 -6.75 -18.54 -21.83
CA GLY A 211 -5.80 -18.73 -20.72
C GLY A 211 -5.38 -17.44 -20.00
N ARG A 212 -6.04 -16.31 -20.25
CA ARG A 212 -5.72 -15.01 -19.61
C ARG A 212 -6.93 -14.46 -18.86
N ALA A 213 -6.72 -14.12 -17.59
CA ALA A 213 -7.68 -13.34 -16.84
C ALA A 213 -7.58 -11.85 -17.22
N ALA A 214 -8.71 -11.18 -17.35
CA ALA A 214 -8.80 -9.74 -17.59
C ALA A 214 -10.02 -9.13 -16.88
N ILE A 215 -9.90 -7.88 -16.45
CA ILE A 215 -11.05 -7.09 -15.97
C ILE A 215 -11.91 -6.71 -17.18
N VAL A 216 -13.22 -6.91 -17.06
CA VAL A 216 -14.21 -6.52 -18.07
C VAL A 216 -15.29 -5.64 -17.43
N GLU A 217 -16.00 -4.86 -18.24
CA GLU A 217 -17.09 -4.01 -17.76
C GLU A 217 -18.27 -4.85 -17.23
N ASN A 218 -18.63 -5.90 -17.96
CA ASN A 218 -19.68 -6.83 -17.60
C ASN A 218 -19.41 -8.22 -18.22
N SER A 219 -20.16 -9.21 -17.75
CA SER A 219 -20.22 -10.55 -18.34
C SER A 219 -21.68 -11.00 -18.40
N ASN A 220 -22.06 -11.65 -19.49
CA ASN A 220 -23.40 -12.25 -19.66
C ASN A 220 -23.49 -13.66 -19.05
N SER A 221 -22.36 -14.23 -18.63
CA SER A 221 -22.32 -15.52 -17.95
C SER A 221 -22.54 -15.33 -16.45
N ALA A 222 -23.21 -16.31 -15.81
CA ALA A 222 -23.35 -16.34 -14.37
C ALA A 222 -21.96 -16.39 -13.69
N PRO A 223 -21.77 -15.72 -12.54
CA PRO A 223 -20.50 -15.77 -11.83
C PRO A 223 -20.18 -17.19 -11.37
N THR A 224 -18.97 -17.66 -11.70
CA THR A 224 -18.41 -18.90 -11.17
C THR A 224 -18.13 -18.75 -9.67
N VAL A 225 -17.61 -17.60 -9.27
CA VAL A 225 -17.32 -17.25 -7.87
C VAL A 225 -17.61 -15.78 -7.62
N GLU A 226 -18.18 -15.48 -6.47
CA GLU A 226 -18.35 -14.13 -5.95
C GLU A 226 -17.61 -14.00 -4.61
N ILE A 227 -16.88 -12.90 -4.44
CA ILE A 227 -16.02 -12.62 -3.30
C ILE A 227 -16.38 -11.23 -2.78
N ASP A 228 -16.89 -11.14 -1.55
CA ASP A 228 -17.21 -9.87 -0.91
C ASP A 228 -16.35 -9.65 0.35
N PHE A 229 -15.79 -8.45 0.48
CA PHE A 229 -15.13 -7.94 1.69
C PHE A 229 -15.12 -6.40 1.70
N ASP A 230 -14.80 -5.77 2.83
CA ASP A 230 -14.61 -4.31 2.87
C ASP A 230 -13.22 -3.89 2.36
N SER A 231 -13.06 -2.61 2.04
CA SER A 231 -11.81 -2.04 1.53
C SER A 231 -10.65 -2.14 2.52
N ASN A 232 -10.89 -2.13 3.83
CA ASN A 232 -9.83 -2.33 4.80
C ASN A 232 -9.30 -3.77 4.73
N THR A 233 -10.20 -4.76 4.76
CA THR A 233 -9.91 -6.19 4.60
C THR A 233 -9.16 -6.45 3.30
N PHE A 234 -9.59 -5.83 2.19
CA PHE A 234 -8.88 -5.90 0.93
C PHE A 234 -7.43 -5.43 1.05
N ILE A 235 -7.20 -4.26 1.64
CA ILE A 235 -5.86 -3.69 1.80
C ILE A 235 -5.00 -4.55 2.72
N GLU A 236 -5.54 -5.04 3.85
CA GLU A 236 -4.81 -5.94 4.76
C GLU A 236 -4.31 -7.20 4.04
N LEU A 237 -5.17 -7.83 3.23
CA LEU A 237 -4.81 -9.02 2.44
C LEU A 237 -3.83 -8.67 1.31
N ALA A 238 -4.14 -7.62 0.55
CA ALA A 238 -3.36 -7.21 -0.62
C ALA A 238 -1.94 -6.75 -0.27
N THR A 239 -1.76 -6.21 0.94
CA THR A 239 -0.47 -5.74 1.46
C THR A 239 0.20 -6.73 2.42
N GLY A 240 -0.40 -7.91 2.62
CA GLY A 240 0.20 -8.97 3.44
C GLY A 240 0.23 -8.69 4.94
N ARG A 241 -0.61 -7.78 5.44
CA ARG A 241 -0.72 -7.47 6.88
C ARG A 241 -1.65 -8.40 7.65
N ALA A 242 -2.41 -9.22 6.94
CA ALA A 242 -3.15 -10.33 7.51
C ALA A 242 -3.34 -11.42 6.45
N THR A 243 -3.52 -12.65 6.92
CA THR A 243 -3.89 -13.80 6.10
C THR A 243 -5.41 -13.87 5.92
N SER A 244 -5.87 -14.55 4.86
CA SER A 244 -7.30 -14.83 4.66
C SER A 244 -7.91 -15.66 5.78
N GLY A 245 -7.11 -16.51 6.45
CA GLY A 245 -7.52 -17.27 7.63
C GLY A 245 -7.85 -16.37 8.82
N GLU A 246 -6.97 -15.42 9.14
CA GLU A 246 -7.19 -14.45 10.23
C GLU A 246 -8.42 -13.56 9.97
N LEU A 247 -8.67 -13.22 8.70
CA LEU A 247 -9.79 -12.35 8.30
C LEU A 247 -11.02 -13.13 7.81
N ARG A 248 -11.10 -14.45 8.00
CA ARG A 248 -12.11 -15.29 7.36
C ARG A 248 -13.56 -14.84 7.62
N LYS A 249 -13.85 -14.32 8.82
CA LYS A 249 -15.17 -13.80 9.21
C LYS A 249 -15.57 -12.51 8.48
N LYS A 250 -14.61 -11.77 7.92
CA LYS A 250 -14.82 -10.55 7.13
C LYS A 250 -14.92 -10.83 5.62
N ILE A 251 -14.78 -12.09 5.21
CA ILE A 251 -14.79 -12.52 3.80
C ILE A 251 -16.01 -13.38 3.56
N LYS A 252 -16.83 -12.99 2.58
CA LYS A 252 -17.96 -13.79 2.10
C LYS A 252 -17.63 -14.34 0.72
N LEU A 253 -17.91 -15.63 0.54
CA LEU A 253 -17.70 -16.36 -0.71
C LEU A 253 -19.01 -17.04 -1.11
N SER A 254 -19.36 -16.98 -2.39
CA SER A 254 -20.49 -17.73 -2.98
C SER A 254 -20.15 -18.26 -4.38
N GLY A 255 -20.87 -19.30 -4.82
CA GLY A 255 -20.52 -20.07 -6.02
C GLY A 255 -19.47 -21.14 -5.71
N ASP A 256 -18.42 -21.21 -6.52
CA ASP A 256 -17.24 -22.06 -6.27
C ASP A 256 -16.39 -21.47 -5.14
N THR A 257 -16.70 -21.87 -3.90
CA THR A 257 -15.99 -21.40 -2.71
C THR A 257 -14.57 -21.93 -2.63
N ALA A 258 -14.24 -23.07 -3.24
CA ALA A 258 -12.88 -23.59 -3.28
C ALA A 258 -11.98 -22.67 -4.11
N LEU A 259 -12.44 -22.22 -5.28
CA LEU A 259 -11.78 -21.17 -6.05
C LEU A 259 -11.70 -19.86 -5.25
N GLY A 260 -12.77 -19.48 -4.56
CA GLY A 260 -12.81 -18.30 -3.69
C GLY A 260 -11.70 -18.29 -2.64
N GLU A 261 -11.51 -19.40 -1.91
CA GLU A 261 -10.45 -19.55 -0.91
C GLU A 261 -9.04 -19.46 -1.54
N LEU A 262 -8.84 -20.04 -2.74
CA LEU A 262 -7.58 -19.90 -3.47
C LEU A 262 -7.30 -18.44 -3.86
N VAL A 263 -8.32 -17.70 -4.30
CA VAL A 263 -8.18 -16.29 -4.67
C VAL A 263 -7.80 -15.45 -3.45
N VAL A 264 -8.54 -15.55 -2.34
CA VAL A 264 -8.26 -14.72 -1.15
C VAL A 264 -6.95 -15.11 -0.47
N GLY A 265 -6.55 -16.38 -0.54
CA GLY A 265 -5.23 -16.84 -0.08
C GLY A 265 -4.06 -16.34 -0.94
N ALA A 266 -4.31 -15.95 -2.19
CA ALA A 266 -3.29 -15.46 -3.13
C ALA A 266 -3.23 -13.93 -3.26
N LEU A 267 -4.01 -13.20 -2.43
CA LEU A 267 -4.16 -11.75 -2.53
C LEU A 267 -2.92 -10.96 -2.13
N ASN A 268 -1.95 -11.49 -1.36
CA ASN A 268 -0.76 -10.70 -1.04
C ASN A 268 0.02 -10.31 -2.31
N MET A 269 -0.02 -9.03 -2.67
CA MET A 269 0.52 -8.47 -3.91
C MET A 269 1.88 -7.80 -3.71
N MET A 270 2.31 -7.68 -2.45
CA MET A 270 3.58 -7.08 -2.07
C MET A 270 4.66 -8.16 -1.93
N ILE A 271 5.93 -7.77 -2.10
CA ILE A 271 7.11 -8.65 -2.10
C ILE A 271 7.95 -8.37 -0.86
#